data_AF-A0A3D5RST6-F1
#
_entry.id   AF-A0A3D5RST6-F1
#
_cell.length_a   1.000
_cell.length_b   1.000
_cell.length_c   1.000
_cell.angle_alpha   90.00
_cell.angle_beta   90.00
_cell.angle_gamma   90.00
#
_symmetry.space_group_name_H-M   'P 1'
#
loop_
_entity.id
_entity.type
_entity.pdbx_description
1 polymer ?
#
loop_
_entity_poly.entity_id
_entity_poly.type
_entity_poly.pdbx_seq_one_letter_code
_entity_poly.pdbx_strand_id
1 'polypeptide(L)' 'LLEPVMVEAYGSHVPLNQVASISVPEPRLLSVSVWDKGMSRAVEKAIRDSNLGLNPVTDGTL' A
#
# COMPACT_ATOMS: atom_id res chain seq x y z
N LEU A 1 -12.36 -6.88 -10.94
CA LEU A 1 -13.00 -7.23 -9.65
C LEU A 1 -11.91 -7.46 -8.61
N LEU A 2 -11.18 -6.40 -8.27
CA LEU A 2 -10.27 -6.32 -7.11
C LEU A 2 -10.04 -4.82 -6.96
N GLU A 3 -10.69 -4.28 -5.95
CA GLU A 3 -10.79 -2.85 -5.70
C GLU A 3 -9.36 -2.31 -5.50
N PRO A 4 -8.92 -1.32 -6.29
CA PRO A 4 -7.63 -0.69 -6.04
C PRO A 4 -7.67 -0.12 -4.64
N VAL A 5 -6.77 -0.60 -3.77
CA VAL A 5 -6.59 -0.07 -2.42
C VAL A 5 -6.49 1.45 -2.52
N MET A 6 -7.41 2.18 -1.89
CA MET A 6 -7.43 3.64 -1.94
C MET A 6 -6.60 4.17 -0.77
N VAL A 7 -5.63 5.03 -1.09
CA VAL A 7 -4.75 5.66 -0.13
C VAL A 7 -5.12 7.13 -0.01
N GLU A 8 -5.22 7.62 1.22
CA GLU A 8 -5.40 9.04 1.48
C GLU A 8 -4.05 9.75 1.32
N ALA A 9 -3.85 10.41 0.19
CA ALA A 9 -2.66 11.20 -0.10
C ALA A 9 -3.04 12.68 -0.19
N TYR A 10 -2.40 13.52 0.63
CA TYR A 10 -2.58 14.97 0.62
C TYR A 10 -4.06 15.44 0.65
N GLY A 11 -4.92 14.74 1.40
CA GLY A 11 -6.34 15.07 1.56
C GLY A 11 -7.24 14.60 0.41
N SER A 12 -6.72 13.79 -0.53
CA SER A 12 -7.50 13.15 -1.58
C SER A 12 -7.29 11.64 -1.57
N HIS A 13 -8.33 10.90 -1.96
CA HIS A 13 -8.26 9.45 -2.09
C HIS A 13 -7.74 9.10 -3.48
N VAL A 14 -6.50 8.64 -3.53
CA VAL A 14 -5.84 8.21 -4.77
C VAL A 14 -5.62 6.70 -4.71
N PRO A 15 -5.62 6.00 -5.85
CA PRO A 15 -5.37 4.57 -5.85
C PRO A 15 -3.89 4.29 -5.50
N LEU A 16 -3.66 3.20 -4.75
CA LEU A 16 -2.33 2.80 -4.25
C LEU A 16 -1.29 2.70 -5.36
N ASN A 17 -1.68 2.27 -6.56
CA ASN A 17 -0.80 2.17 -7.72
C ASN A 17 -0.20 3.52 -8.20
N GLN A 18 -0.79 4.66 -7.81
CA GLN A 18 -0.25 5.99 -8.14
C GLN A 18 0.76 6.48 -7.11
N VAL A 19 0.71 5.98 -5.88
CA VAL A 19 1.61 6.39 -4.79
C VAL A 19 2.64 5.33 -4.42
N ALA A 20 2.46 4.10 -4.91
CA ALA A 20 3.36 2.98 -4.71
C ALA A 20 3.36 2.03 -5.91
N SER A 21 4.49 1.37 -6.14
CA SER A 21 4.60 0.24 -7.06
C SER A 21 4.22 -1.04 -6.32
N ILE A 22 3.30 -1.80 -6.91
CA ILE A 22 2.87 -3.10 -6.38
C ILE A 22 3.50 -4.19 -7.24
N SER A 23 4.26 -5.07 -6.60
CA SER A 23 4.89 -6.23 -7.23
C SER A 23 4.48 -7.49 -6.49
N VAL A 24 4.17 -8.54 -7.22
CA VAL A 24 3.79 -9.85 -6.64
C VAL A 24 4.89 -10.85 -6.94
N PRO A 25 5.97 -10.90 -6.13
CA PRO A 25 7.02 -11.90 -6.31
C PRO A 25 6.49 -13.32 -6.04
N GLU A 26 5.52 -13.46 -5.12
CA GLU A 26 4.93 -14.76 -4.77
C GLU A 26 3.41 -14.64 -4.57
N PRO A 27 2.60 -15.69 -4.82
CA PRO A 27 1.14 -15.64 -4.69
C PRO A 27 0.61 -15.28 -3.30
N ARG A 28 1.48 -15.36 -2.28
CA ARG A 28 1.17 -15.12 -0.87
C ARG A 28 1.85 -13.86 -0.32
N LEU A 29 2.71 -13.22 -1.12
CA LEU A 29 3.53 -12.09 -0.71
C LEU A 29 3.38 -10.96 -1.72
N LEU A 30 2.81 -9.85 -1.24
CA LEU A 30 2.69 -8.59 -1.97
C LEU A 30 3.80 -7.66 -1.51
N SER A 31 4.68 -7.27 -2.44
CA SER A 31 5.70 -6.26 -2.21
C SER A 31 5.17 -4.91 -2.69
N VAL A 32 5.07 -3.95 -1.77
CA VAL A 32 4.61 -2.59 -2.08
C VAL A 32 5.75 -1.62 -1.81
N SER A 33 6.24 -0.96 -2.85
CA SER A 33 7.29 0.06 -2.76
C SER A 33 6.67 1.43 -2.91
N VAL A 34 6.59 2.17 -1.81
CA VAL A 34 6.02 3.53 -1.80
C VAL A 34 7.05 4.51 -2.35
N TRP A 35 6.63 5.38 -3.27
CA TRP A 35 7.52 6.40 -3.85
C TRP A 35 7.88 7.49 -2.84
N ASP A 36 6.91 7.89 -2.01
CA ASP A 36 7.08 8.86 -0.94
C ASP A 36 7.02 8.18 0.43
N LYS A 37 8.14 8.22 1.16
CA LYS A 37 8.22 7.71 2.53
C LYS A 37 7.26 8.43 3.49
N GLY A 38 6.90 9.68 3.23
CA GLY A 38 5.89 10.41 4.00
C GLY A 38 4.49 9.79 3.91
N MET A 39 4.20 9.10 2.81
CA MET A 39 2.92 8.41 2.58
C MET A 39 2.93 6.95 3.03
N SER A 40 4.06 6.43 3.53
CA SER A 40 4.19 5.04 4.00
C SER A 40 3.11 4.64 5.02
N ARG A 41 2.81 5.50 5.99
CA ARG A 41 1.75 5.28 6.99
C ARG A 41 0.35 5.24 6.38
N ALA A 42 0.06 6.13 5.43
CA ALA A 42 -1.23 6.16 4.75
C ALA A 42 -1.43 4.89 3.91
N VAL A 43 -0.37 4.44 3.23
CA VAL A 43 -0.35 3.19 2.47
C VAL A 43 -0.54 1.98 3.38
N GLU A 44 0.18 1.89 4.50
CA GLU A 44 0.06 0.78 5.45
C GLU A 44 -1.38 0.65 5.98
N LYS A 45 -1.98 1.79 6.34
CA LYS A 45 -3.37 1.85 6.78
C LYS A 45 -4.32 1.40 5.67
N ALA A 46 -4.16 1.90 4.46
CA ALA A 46 -4.99 1.53 3.32
C ALA A 46 -4.90 0.03 3.00
N ILE A 47 -3.71 -0.57 3.06
CA ILE A 47 -3.52 -2.02 2.86
C ILE A 47 -4.19 -2.81 3.98
N ARG A 48 -4.09 -2.35 5.24
CA ARG A 48 -4.78 -2.98 6.37
C ARG A 48 -6.30 -2.92 6.20
N ASP A 49 -6.81 -1.77 5.76
CA ASP A 49 -8.24 -1.53 5.55
C ASP A 49 -8.78 -2.23 4.29
N SER A 50 -7.91 -2.59 3.34
CA SER A 50 -8.29 -3.30 2.10
C SER A 50 -8.85 -4.71 2.32
N ASN A 51 -8.91 -5.18 3.58
CA ASN A 51 -9.54 -6.44 3.99
C ASN A 51 -9.02 -7.68 3.24
N LEU A 52 -7.83 -7.59 2.65
CA LEU A 52 -7.18 -8.67 1.90
C LEU A 52 -6.64 -9.78 2.83
N GLY A 53 -6.81 -9.65 4.16
CA GLY A 53 -6.23 -10.56 5.15
C GLY A 53 -4.70 -10.54 5.17
N LEU A 54 -4.10 -9.51 4.58
CA LEU A 54 -2.65 -9.33 4.49
C LEU A 54 -2.17 -8.48 5.67
N ASN A 55 -1.04 -8.87 6.26
CA ASN A 55 -0.35 -8.07 7.26
C ASN A 55 0.76 -7.29 6.56
N PRO A 56 0.59 -5.97 6.30
CA PRO A 56 1.68 -5.18 5.75
C PRO A 56 2.84 -5.14 6.74
N VAL A 57 4.01 -5.60 6.31
CA VAL A 57 5.25 -5.48 7.07
C VAL A 57 6.05 -4.35 6.44
N THR A 58 6.05 -3.19 7.11
CA THR A 58 6.89 -2.06 6.71
C THR A 58 8.31 -2.35 7.18
N ASP A 59 9.20 -2.69 6.24
CA ASP A 59 10.64 -2.77 6.51
C ASP A 59 11.18 -1.34 6.60
N GLY A 60 10.96 -0.72 7.76
CA GLY A 60 11.30 0.67 8.02
C GLY A 60 12.82 0.85 7.98
N THR A 61 13.34 1.43 6.90
CA THR A 61 14.66 2.05 6.95
C THR A 61 14.53 3.28 7.86
N LEU A 62 14.93 3.11 9.13
CA LEU A 62 15.26 4.20 10.06
C LEU A 62 16.23 5.19 9.43
#